data_AF-A0A1Y0HLU7-F1
#
_entry.id   AF-A0A1Y0HLU7-F1
#
_cell.length_a   1.000
_cell.length_b   1.000
_cell.length_c   1.000
_cell.angle_alpha   90.00
_cell.angle_beta   90.00
_cell.angle_gamma   90.00
#
_symmetry.space_group_name_H-M   'P 1'
#
loop_
_entity.id
_entity.type
_entity.pdbx_description
1 polymer ?
#
loop_
_entity_poly.entity_id
_entity_poly.type
_entity_poly.pdbx_seq_one_letter_code
_entity_poly.pdbx_strand_id
1 'polypeptide(L)'
;MLFNMNPLRIVIIYALFSVLWIYFSDHAVEYFVTNTTLFATLSTYKGFFFVFITSVLLYSLIKTKILQIESMQKKLKENEQRLEHVIQGANLGYWDWDYVHHTHVVNDIWLSFLGLKREDIDDMDTDWSKRIHPDDQMIAHNAIENTIRNNKPYVIEFRMRHQNGHWVWIEGSGAVVERDKMGAALRLAGTHRDISDRKNAQQEVLFLALNDPLTKLPNRVYLKQELEKRLVNEPALSFIFLDLDSF
;
A
#
# COMPACT_ATOMS: atom_id res chain seq x y z
N MET A 1 -10.95 27.40 16.27
CA MET A 1 -10.95 27.95 14.89
C MET A 1 -9.65 28.67 14.49
N LEU A 2 -8.73 29.02 15.41
CA LEU A 2 -7.44 29.68 15.08
C LEU A 2 -6.29 28.73 14.67
N PHE A 3 -6.51 27.41 14.64
CA PHE A 3 -5.43 26.42 14.69
C PHE A 3 -4.87 25.95 13.35
N ASN A 4 -5.41 26.43 12.22
CA ASN A 4 -4.98 26.06 10.87
C ASN A 4 -4.51 27.26 10.03
N MET A 5 -3.83 28.22 10.68
CA MET A 5 -3.33 29.42 10.02
C MET A 5 -1.87 29.22 9.59
N ASN A 6 -1.57 29.51 8.33
CA ASN A 6 -0.22 29.56 7.78
C ASN A 6 0.69 30.41 8.70
N PRO A 7 1.94 29.99 9.01
CA PRO A 7 2.90 30.77 9.81
C PRO A 7 2.97 32.25 9.42
N LEU A 8 2.91 32.55 8.12
CA LEU A 8 2.89 33.91 7.60
C LEU A 8 1.70 34.73 8.13
N ARG A 9 0.53 34.11 8.23
CA ARG A 9 -0.70 34.74 8.70
C ARG A 9 -0.67 35.01 10.21
N ILE A 10 0.01 34.15 10.98
CA ILE A 10 0.25 34.38 12.42
C ILE A 10 1.17 35.58 12.61
N VAL A 11 2.25 35.67 11.83
CA VAL A 11 3.18 36.80 11.86
C VAL A 11 2.49 38.11 11.47
N ILE A 12 1.65 38.10 10.43
CA ILE A 12 0.89 39.29 10.00
C ILE A 12 -0.08 39.76 11.09
N ILE A 13 -0.84 38.84 11.71
CA ILE A 13 -1.77 39.19 12.80
C ILE A 13 -1.01 39.73 14.00
N TYR A 14 0.11 39.11 14.35
CA TYR A 14 0.98 39.60 15.42
C TYR A 14 1.52 40.99 15.13
N ALA A 15 2.01 41.24 13.91
CA ALA A 15 2.53 42.55 13.51
C ALA A 15 1.44 43.63 13.57
N LEU A 16 0.24 43.34 13.04
CA LEU A 16 -0.91 44.26 13.11
C LEU A 16 -1.32 44.55 14.57
N PHE A 17 -1.41 43.52 15.41
CA PHE A 17 -1.72 43.68 16.82
C PHE A 17 -0.65 44.48 17.56
N SER A 18 0.62 44.25 17.24
CA SER A 18 1.77 44.97 17.84
C SER A 18 1.71 46.46 17.48
N VAL A 19 1.47 46.79 16.21
CA VAL A 19 1.34 48.18 15.74
C VAL A 19 0.15 48.88 16.41
N LEU A 20 -1.00 48.21 16.47
CA LEU A 20 -2.19 48.73 17.15
C LEU A 20 -1.94 48.94 18.65
N TRP A 21 -1.28 47.99 19.32
CA TRP A 21 -0.93 48.10 20.72
C TRP A 21 -0.01 49.28 21.00
N ILE A 22 1.05 49.45 20.20
CA ILE A 22 1.98 50.58 20.33
C ILE A 22 1.20 51.89 20.25
N TYR A 23 0.43 52.08 19.16
CA TYR A 23 -0.33 53.31 18.90
C TYR A 23 -1.35 53.62 20.01
N PHE A 24 -2.25 52.69 20.32
CA PHE A 24 -3.33 52.94 21.28
C PHE A 24 -2.81 53.12 22.70
N SER A 25 -1.80 52.34 23.08
CA SER A 25 -1.31 52.40 24.44
C SER A 25 -0.40 53.61 24.67
N ASP A 26 0.30 54.13 23.66
CA ASP A 26 1.02 55.41 23.77
C ASP A 26 0.03 56.56 23.99
N HIS A 27 -1.05 56.59 23.20
CA HIS A 27 -2.11 57.58 23.34
C HIS A 27 -2.82 57.52 24.70
N ALA A 28 -3.04 56.32 25.23
CA ALA A 28 -3.63 56.15 26.56
C ALA A 28 -2.73 56.68 27.69
N VAL A 29 -1.43 56.38 27.67
CA VAL A 29 -0.50 56.86 28.70
C VAL A 29 -0.36 58.39 28.64
N GLU A 30 -0.36 58.97 27.43
CA GLU A 30 -0.34 60.42 27.20
C GLU A 30 -1.61 61.11 27.73
N TYR A 31 -2.79 60.49 27.56
CA TYR A 31 -4.06 61.04 28.05
C TYR A 31 -4.12 61.13 29.58
N PHE A 32 -3.59 60.11 30.29
CA PHE A 32 -3.69 60.04 31.75
C PHE A 32 -2.55 60.73 32.49
N VAL A 33 -1.40 60.96 31.84
CA VAL A 33 -0.18 61.41 32.53
C VAL A 33 0.47 62.58 31.80
N THR A 34 0.39 63.76 32.41
CA THR A 34 1.01 65.01 31.92
C THR A 34 2.45 65.19 32.42
N ASN A 35 2.91 64.40 33.40
CA ASN A 35 4.27 64.48 33.94
C ASN A 35 5.25 63.62 33.13
N THR A 36 6.28 64.24 32.57
CA THR A 36 7.28 63.62 31.69
C THR A 36 8.03 62.45 32.33
N THR A 37 8.29 62.50 33.64
CA THR A 37 9.02 61.42 34.35
C THR A 37 8.13 60.19 34.61
N LEU A 38 6.86 60.43 34.94
CA LEU A 38 5.88 59.37 35.18
C LEU A 38 5.44 58.73 33.85
N PHE A 39 5.38 59.51 32.77
CA PHE A 39 5.19 59.01 31.41
C PHE A 39 6.32 58.05 30.99
N ALA A 40 7.58 58.43 31.21
CA ALA A 40 8.73 57.59 30.83
C ALA A 40 8.72 56.24 31.55
N THR A 41 8.46 56.24 32.86
CA THR A 41 8.40 55.01 33.67
C THR A 41 7.25 54.09 33.26
N LEU A 42 6.04 54.63 33.07
CA LEU A 42 4.89 53.84 32.60
C LEU A 42 5.08 53.27 31.20
N SER A 43 5.68 54.03 30.28
CA SER A 43 6.01 53.56 28.93
C SER A 43 7.00 52.38 28.95
N THR A 44 7.99 52.40 29.86
CA THR A 44 8.91 51.26 30.06
C THR A 44 8.17 50.02 30.60
N TYR A 45 7.33 50.17 31.64
CA TYR A 45 6.58 49.04 32.20
C TYR A 45 5.57 48.44 31.21
N LYS A 46 4.92 49.28 30.40
CA LYS A 46 4.06 48.85 29.28
C LYS A 46 4.83 47.98 28.28
N GLY A 47 6.03 48.40 27.89
CA GLY A 47 6.89 47.63 26.97
C GLY A 47 7.23 46.25 27.52
N PHE A 48 7.60 46.17 28.81
CA PHE A 48 7.85 44.89 29.47
C PHE A 48 6.61 44.01 29.55
N PHE A 49 5.44 44.58 29.84
CA PHE A 49 4.18 43.86 29.87
C PHE A 49 3.83 43.26 28.50
N PHE A 50 4.02 44.04 27.43
CA PHE A 50 3.81 43.57 26.06
C PHE A 50 4.75 42.41 25.72
N VAL A 51 6.06 42.56 25.93
CA VAL A 51 7.05 41.49 25.66
C VAL A 51 6.75 40.24 26.48
N PHE A 52 6.31 40.37 27.73
CA PHE A 52 5.94 39.24 28.56
C PHE A 52 4.73 38.49 27.98
N ILE A 53 3.64 39.19 27.66
CA ILE A 53 2.44 38.58 27.06
C ILE A 53 2.77 37.90 25.73
N THR A 54 3.51 38.57 24.86
CA THR A 54 3.84 38.04 23.54
C THR A 54 4.78 36.84 23.63
N SER A 55 5.71 36.84 24.58
CA SER A 55 6.57 35.68 24.86
C SER A 55 5.77 34.47 25.37
N VAL A 56 4.82 34.67 26.28
CA VAL A 56 3.95 33.61 26.79
C VAL A 56 3.06 33.05 25.67
N LEU A 57 2.48 33.92 24.85
CA LEU A 57 1.66 33.54 23.70
C LEU A 57 2.48 32.72 22.69
N LEU A 58 3.67 33.21 22.31
CA LEU A 58 4.55 32.54 21.36
C LEU A 58 5.00 31.18 21.88
N TYR A 59 5.41 31.10 23.14
CA TYR A 59 5.78 29.84 23.79
C TYR A 59 4.61 28.83 23.77
N SER A 60 3.39 29.27 24.10
CA SER A 60 2.20 28.43 24.08
C SER A 60 1.89 27.90 22.66
N LEU A 61 2.01 28.74 21.64
CA LEU A 61 1.80 28.36 20.23
C LEU A 61 2.84 27.34 19.75
N ILE A 62 4.13 27.60 20.02
CA ILE A 62 5.22 26.71 19.64
C ILE A 62 5.07 25.35 20.34
N LYS A 63 4.85 25.36 21.66
CA LYS A 63 4.66 24.14 22.44
C LYS A 63 3.49 23.31 21.91
N THR A 64 2.37 23.95 21.59
CA THR A 64 1.20 23.26 21.02
C THR A 64 1.53 22.65 19.65
N LYS A 65 2.28 23.35 18.79
CA LYS A 65 2.68 22.82 17.48
C LYS A 65 3.65 21.65 17.57
N ILE A 66 4.62 21.71 18.49
CA ILE A 66 5.53 20.59 18.75
C ILE A 66 4.76 19.35 19.20
N LEU A 67 3.86 19.50 20.19
CA LEU A 67 3.02 18.41 20.68
C LEU A 67 2.11 17.84 19.58
N GLN A 68 1.60 18.69 18.68
CA GLN A 68 0.82 18.24 17.52
C GLN A 68 1.67 17.39 16.56
N ILE A 69 2.88 17.84 16.23
CA ILE A 69 3.80 17.12 15.34
C ILE A 69 4.18 15.77 15.95
N GLU A 70 4.54 15.74 17.23
CA GLU A 70 4.87 14.51 17.95
C GLU A 70 3.69 13.54 17.97
N SER A 71 2.48 14.05 18.22
CA SER A 71 1.25 13.23 18.19
C SER A 71 0.97 12.67 16.79
N MET A 72 1.16 13.47 15.73
CA MET A 72 0.98 13.04 14.35
C MET A 72 2.03 12.00 13.94
N GLN A 73 3.29 12.21 14.30
CA GLN A 73 4.38 11.24 14.07
C GLN A 73 4.12 9.93 14.79
N LYS A 74 3.68 9.98 16.06
CA LYS A 74 3.33 8.78 16.82
C LYS A 74 2.18 8.02 16.15
N LYS A 75 1.10 8.71 15.76
CA LYS A 75 -0.04 8.10 15.06
C LYS A 75 0.37 7.50 13.71
N LEU A 76 1.23 8.19 12.96
CA LEU A 76 1.75 7.68 11.70
C LEU A 76 2.51 6.37 11.92
N LYS A 77 3.45 6.38 12.87
CA LYS A 77 4.23 5.19 13.23
C LYS A 77 3.36 4.03 13.71
N GLU A 78 2.36 4.30 14.56
CA GLU A 78 1.42 3.28 15.02
C GLU A 78 0.60 2.67 13.87
N ASN A 79 0.20 3.49 12.89
CA ASN A 79 -0.48 3.01 11.70
C ASN A 79 0.43 2.20 10.79
N GLU A 80 1.67 2.65 10.55
CA GLU A 80 2.67 1.92 9.78
C GLU A 80 2.95 0.54 10.39
N GLN A 81 3.20 0.47 11.70
CA GLN A 81 3.41 -0.78 12.42
C GLN A 81 2.18 -1.70 12.35
N ARG A 82 0.98 -1.13 12.48
CA ARG A 82 -0.27 -1.91 12.36
C ARG A 82 -0.40 -2.51 10.96
N LEU A 83 -0.14 -1.74 9.91
CA LEU A 83 -0.19 -2.22 8.53
C LEU A 83 0.87 -3.30 8.28
N GLU A 84 2.07 -3.11 8.78
CA GLU A 84 3.16 -4.09 8.70
C GLU A 84 2.76 -5.41 9.36
N HIS A 85 2.19 -5.37 10.56
CA HIS A 85 1.69 -6.58 11.24
C HIS A 85 0.55 -7.27 10.49
N VAL A 86 -0.35 -6.51 9.86
CA VAL A 86 -1.41 -7.09 9.02
C VAL A 86 -0.82 -7.79 7.80
N ILE A 87 0.15 -7.17 7.12
CA ILE A 87 0.83 -7.74 5.95
C ILE A 87 1.60 -9.00 6.34
N GLN A 88 2.37 -8.95 7.44
CA GLN A 88 3.13 -10.10 7.95
C GLN A 88 2.21 -11.22 8.42
N GLY A 89 1.18 -10.91 9.22
CA GLY A 89 0.24 -11.89 9.74
C GLY A 89 -0.60 -12.58 8.66
N ALA A 90 -0.89 -11.87 7.55
CA ALA A 90 -1.57 -12.43 6.40
C ALA A 90 -0.63 -13.10 5.38
N ASN A 91 0.68 -13.12 5.66
CA ASN A 91 1.75 -13.57 4.78
C ASN A 91 1.60 -13.00 3.34
N LEU A 92 1.52 -11.68 3.23
CA LEU A 92 1.34 -10.98 1.96
C LEU A 92 2.65 -10.34 1.49
N GLY A 93 3.01 -10.65 0.24
CA GLY A 93 4.08 -9.95 -0.46
C GLY A 93 3.57 -8.61 -0.97
N TYR A 94 4.06 -7.49 -0.45
CA TYR A 94 3.72 -6.16 -0.94
C TYR A 94 4.56 -5.82 -2.16
N TRP A 95 3.95 -5.16 -3.14
CA TRP A 95 4.63 -4.59 -4.30
C TRP A 95 4.05 -3.21 -4.63
N ASP A 96 4.90 -2.34 -5.16
CA ASP A 96 4.56 -0.96 -5.53
C ASP A 96 5.38 -0.50 -6.72
N TRP A 97 4.68 -0.08 -7.77
CA TRP A 97 5.23 0.33 -9.06
C TRP A 97 4.96 1.80 -9.26
N ASP A 98 6.04 2.58 -9.31
CA ASP A 98 6.01 3.99 -9.64
C ASP A 98 6.44 4.16 -11.11
N TYR A 99 5.49 4.51 -11.97
CA TYR A 99 5.74 4.71 -13.39
C TYR A 99 6.46 6.04 -13.69
N VAL A 100 6.48 6.98 -12.75
CA VAL A 100 7.16 8.27 -12.91
C VAL A 100 8.65 8.13 -12.66
N HIS A 101 9.00 7.46 -11.57
CA HIS A 101 10.39 7.26 -11.16
C HIS A 101 10.99 5.94 -11.67
N HIS A 102 10.18 5.09 -12.32
CA HIS A 102 10.53 3.73 -12.75
C HIS A 102 11.10 2.87 -11.62
N THR A 103 10.56 3.06 -10.41
CA THR A 103 11.00 2.36 -9.21
C THR A 103 10.02 1.28 -8.80
N HIS A 104 10.57 0.15 -8.37
CA HIS A 104 9.81 -1.00 -7.88
C HIS A 104 10.15 -1.29 -6.42
N VAL A 105 9.17 -1.14 -5.53
CA VAL A 105 9.33 -1.46 -4.11
C VAL A 105 8.61 -2.76 -3.80
N VAL A 106 9.29 -3.66 -3.07
CA VAL A 106 8.72 -4.91 -2.56
C VAL A 106 9.20 -5.16 -1.15
N ASN A 107 8.39 -5.86 -0.36
CA ASN A 107 8.79 -6.34 0.97
C ASN A 107 9.51 -7.70 0.91
N ASP A 108 10.08 -8.11 2.04
CA ASP A 108 10.83 -9.36 2.16
C ASP A 108 9.98 -10.62 1.91
N ILE A 109 8.69 -10.56 2.24
CA ILE A 109 7.77 -11.68 2.01
C ILE A 109 7.62 -11.96 0.51
N TRP A 110 7.47 -10.91 -0.30
CA TRP A 110 7.41 -11.06 -1.76
C TRP A 110 8.67 -11.73 -2.31
N LEU A 111 9.85 -11.30 -1.83
CA LEU A 111 11.14 -11.89 -2.22
C LEU A 111 11.21 -13.36 -1.82
N SER A 112 10.74 -13.70 -0.62
CA SER A 112 10.75 -15.07 -0.09
C SER A 112 9.95 -16.04 -0.94
N PHE A 113 8.83 -15.61 -1.55
CA PHE A 113 8.03 -16.45 -2.45
C PHE A 113 8.80 -16.90 -3.68
N LEU A 114 9.76 -16.10 -4.14
CA LEU A 114 10.57 -16.40 -5.33
C LEU A 114 11.98 -16.88 -4.95
N GLY A 115 12.25 -17.02 -3.65
CA GLY A 115 13.56 -17.37 -3.09
C GLY A 115 14.61 -16.27 -3.25
N LEU A 116 14.22 -15.07 -3.65
CA LEU A 116 15.13 -13.97 -3.96
C LEU A 116 15.62 -13.29 -2.69
N LYS A 117 16.77 -12.64 -2.80
CA LYS A 117 17.26 -11.64 -1.86
C LYS A 117 17.06 -10.24 -2.44
N ARG A 118 17.17 -9.22 -1.59
CA ARG A 118 17.07 -7.82 -2.03
C ARG A 118 18.14 -7.46 -3.07
N GLU A 119 19.30 -8.12 -3.01
CA GLU A 119 20.42 -7.96 -3.96
C GLU A 119 20.14 -8.60 -5.34
N ASP A 120 19.18 -9.51 -5.43
CA ASP A 120 18.85 -10.24 -6.68
C ASP A 120 17.83 -9.50 -7.55
N ILE A 121 17.30 -8.37 -7.08
CA ILE A 121 16.35 -7.54 -7.81
C ILE A 121 16.99 -6.17 -8.12
N ASP A 122 16.95 -5.78 -9.39
CA ASP A 122 17.17 -4.39 -9.76
C ASP A 122 15.92 -3.58 -9.41
N ASP A 123 16.08 -2.35 -8.92
CA ASP A 123 14.96 -1.46 -8.60
C ASP A 123 14.14 -1.02 -9.84
N MET A 124 14.46 -1.53 -11.02
CA MET A 124 13.79 -1.24 -12.29
C MET A 124 12.59 -2.16 -12.57
N ASP A 125 11.53 -1.56 -13.11
CA ASP A 125 10.22 -2.13 -13.44
C ASP A 125 10.22 -3.36 -14.40
N THR A 126 11.39 -3.75 -14.94
CA THR A 126 11.50 -4.80 -15.97
C THR A 126 11.65 -6.22 -15.43
N ASP A 127 11.87 -6.41 -14.13
CA ASP A 127 12.15 -7.74 -13.58
C ASP A 127 10.87 -8.57 -13.35
N TRP A 128 9.75 -7.93 -12.98
CA TRP A 128 8.49 -8.63 -12.71
C TRP A 128 7.92 -9.32 -13.95
N SER A 129 7.80 -8.61 -15.07
CA SER A 129 7.17 -9.15 -16.29
C SER A 129 7.93 -10.34 -16.89
N LYS A 130 9.26 -10.37 -16.75
CA LYS A 130 10.13 -11.46 -17.20
C LYS A 130 9.96 -12.74 -16.37
N ARG A 131 9.52 -12.62 -15.12
CA ARG A 131 9.33 -13.75 -14.20
C ARG A 131 7.99 -14.43 -14.37
N ILE A 132 7.03 -13.84 -15.07
CA ILE A 132 5.72 -14.45 -15.30
C ILE A 132 5.83 -15.57 -16.34
N HIS A 133 5.17 -16.68 -16.07
CA HIS A 133 5.07 -17.79 -17.01
C HIS A 133 4.51 -17.32 -18.37
N PRO A 134 5.09 -17.73 -19.52
CA PRO A 134 4.67 -17.26 -20.85
C PRO A 134 3.15 -17.35 -21.10
N ASP A 135 2.52 -18.46 -20.74
CA ASP A 135 1.06 -18.66 -20.88
C ASP A 135 0.21 -17.66 -20.07
N ASP A 136 0.75 -17.13 -18.97
CA ASP A 136 0.00 -16.30 -18.02
C ASP A 136 0.22 -14.80 -18.28
N GLN A 137 1.20 -14.43 -19.13
CA GLN A 137 1.55 -13.03 -19.42
C GLN A 137 0.37 -12.22 -19.96
N MET A 138 -0.39 -12.82 -20.89
CA MET A 138 -1.55 -12.16 -21.50
C MET A 138 -2.67 -11.91 -20.48
N ILE A 139 -2.88 -12.86 -19.54
CA ILE A 139 -3.88 -12.72 -18.48
C ILE A 139 -3.48 -11.57 -17.54
N ALA A 140 -2.21 -11.54 -17.11
CA ALA A 140 -1.69 -10.52 -16.23
C ALA A 140 -1.75 -9.12 -16.86
N HIS A 141 -1.33 -8.99 -18.11
CA HIS A 141 -1.38 -7.73 -18.85
C HIS A 141 -2.81 -7.20 -18.97
N ASN A 142 -3.75 -8.05 -19.41
CA ASN A 142 -5.16 -7.67 -19.54
C ASN A 142 -5.77 -7.22 -18.21
N ALA A 143 -5.41 -7.86 -17.09
CA ALA A 143 -5.90 -7.49 -15.77
C ALA A 143 -5.40 -6.11 -15.33
N ILE A 144 -4.12 -5.82 -15.57
CA ILE A 144 -3.50 -4.52 -15.27
C ILE A 144 -4.14 -3.43 -16.15
N GLU A 145 -4.22 -3.63 -17.46
CA GLU A 145 -4.84 -2.66 -18.37
C GLU A 145 -6.29 -2.37 -17.99
N ASN A 146 -7.06 -3.42 -17.64
CA ASN A 146 -8.43 -3.28 -17.22
C ASN A 146 -8.56 -2.45 -15.93
N THR A 147 -7.64 -2.64 -15.00
CA THR A 147 -7.55 -1.89 -13.75
C THR A 147 -7.21 -0.42 -13.99
N ILE A 148 -6.23 -0.16 -14.86
CA ILE A 148 -5.83 1.19 -15.24
C ILE A 148 -7.01 1.92 -15.89
N ARG A 149 -7.75 1.26 -16.78
CA ARG A 149 -8.89 1.86 -17.50
C ARG A 149 -10.12 2.07 -16.61
N ASN A 150 -10.49 1.07 -15.81
CA ASN A 150 -11.77 1.06 -15.08
C ASN A 150 -11.66 1.51 -13.63
N ASN A 151 -10.45 1.78 -13.14
CA ASN A 151 -10.17 2.18 -11.76
C ASN A 151 -10.76 1.20 -10.72
N LYS A 152 -10.71 -0.10 -11.03
CA LYS A 152 -11.13 -1.19 -10.15
C LYS A 152 -9.93 -2.07 -9.84
N PRO A 153 -9.75 -2.51 -8.58
CA PRO A 153 -8.70 -3.48 -8.26
C PRO A 153 -8.87 -4.77 -9.07
N TYR A 154 -7.76 -5.40 -9.44
CA TYR A 154 -7.76 -6.75 -9.99
C TYR A 154 -7.42 -7.78 -8.91
N VAL A 155 -7.83 -9.02 -9.17
CA VAL A 155 -7.34 -10.24 -8.51
C VAL A 155 -7.21 -11.30 -9.59
N ILE A 156 -6.01 -11.86 -9.74
CA ILE A 156 -5.72 -12.92 -10.70
C ILE A 156 -4.78 -13.96 -10.09
N GLU A 157 -4.80 -15.16 -10.63
CA GLU A 157 -3.85 -16.23 -10.32
C GLU A 157 -2.92 -16.44 -11.51
N PHE A 158 -1.61 -16.44 -11.28
CA PHE A 158 -0.61 -16.67 -12.33
C PHE A 158 0.65 -17.30 -11.73
N ARG A 159 1.53 -17.80 -12.60
CA ARG A 159 2.79 -18.42 -12.19
C ARG A 159 3.94 -17.45 -12.33
N MET A 160 4.77 -17.40 -11.29
CA MET A 160 6.05 -16.67 -11.29
C MET A 160 7.23 -17.64 -11.17
N ARG A 161 8.35 -17.30 -11.80
CA ARG A 161 9.56 -18.11 -11.80
C ARG A 161 10.36 -17.90 -10.52
N HIS A 162 10.53 -18.96 -9.74
CA HIS A 162 11.43 -18.99 -8.60
C HIS A 162 12.89 -18.95 -9.08
N GLN A 163 13.82 -18.48 -8.25
CA GLN A 163 15.26 -18.46 -8.57
C GLN A 163 15.82 -19.85 -8.93
N ASN A 164 15.29 -20.89 -8.30
CA ASN A 164 15.63 -22.30 -8.53
C ASN A 164 15.00 -22.87 -9.83
N GLY A 165 14.31 -22.05 -10.61
CA GLY A 165 13.78 -22.40 -11.93
C GLY A 165 12.39 -23.05 -11.96
N HIS A 166 11.83 -23.44 -10.81
CA HIS A 166 10.46 -23.94 -10.73
C HIS A 166 9.43 -22.79 -10.72
N TRP A 167 8.15 -23.15 -10.91
CA TRP A 167 7.04 -22.20 -10.93
C TRP A 167 6.32 -22.15 -9.59
N VAL A 168 6.05 -20.94 -9.12
CA VAL A 168 5.28 -20.66 -7.89
C VAL A 168 3.95 -20.05 -8.31
N TRP A 169 2.85 -20.58 -7.77
CA TRP A 169 1.53 -20.04 -8.02
C TRP A 169 1.29 -18.83 -7.12
N ILE A 170 1.00 -17.69 -7.75
CA ILE A 170 0.77 -16.42 -7.07
C ILE A 170 -0.67 -15.97 -7.33
N GLU A 171 -1.39 -15.66 -6.25
CA GLU A 171 -2.58 -14.81 -6.30
C GLU A 171 -2.11 -13.36 -6.19
N GLY A 172 -2.19 -12.61 -7.29
CA GLY A 172 -1.84 -11.21 -7.34
C GLY A 172 -3.08 -10.33 -7.33
N SER A 173 -3.05 -9.30 -6.50
CA SER A 173 -4.05 -8.24 -6.47
C SER A 173 -3.39 -6.88 -6.51
N GLY A 174 -3.96 -5.93 -7.25
CA GLY A 174 -3.42 -4.58 -7.35
C GLY A 174 -4.47 -3.55 -7.75
N ALA A 175 -4.17 -2.30 -7.46
CA ALA A 175 -4.98 -1.15 -7.82
C ALA A 175 -4.11 0.05 -8.19
N VAL A 176 -4.69 0.99 -8.94
CA VAL A 176 -4.07 2.31 -9.17
C VAL A 176 -4.22 3.12 -7.89
N VAL A 177 -3.10 3.54 -7.30
CA VAL A 177 -3.08 4.35 -6.07
C VAL A 177 -2.85 5.83 -6.33
N GLU A 178 -2.29 6.18 -7.49
CA GLU A 178 -2.05 7.57 -7.88
C GLU A 178 -2.28 7.77 -9.38
N ARG A 179 -2.87 8.92 -9.73
CA ARG A 179 -3.12 9.35 -11.10
C ARG A 179 -2.70 10.80 -11.30
N ASP A 180 -2.35 11.14 -12.53
CA ASP A 180 -2.12 12.53 -12.91
C ASP A 180 -3.44 13.30 -13.11
N LYS A 181 -3.32 14.59 -13.42
CA LYS A 181 -4.47 15.46 -13.69
C LYS A 181 -5.23 15.10 -14.97
N MET A 182 -4.63 14.31 -15.87
CA MET A 182 -5.23 13.85 -17.12
C MET A 182 -5.84 12.45 -17.00
N GLY A 183 -5.72 11.80 -15.85
CA GLY A 183 -6.26 10.47 -15.55
C GLY A 183 -5.31 9.31 -15.84
N ALA A 184 -4.08 9.55 -16.27
CA ALA A 184 -3.08 8.50 -16.45
C ALA A 184 -2.65 7.93 -15.09
N ALA A 185 -2.46 6.61 -15.02
CA ALA A 185 -1.97 5.96 -13.83
C ALA A 185 -0.48 6.32 -13.61
N LEU A 186 -0.16 6.82 -12.43
CA LEU A 186 1.22 7.14 -12.03
C LEU A 186 1.82 6.05 -11.16
N ARG A 187 0.99 5.39 -10.35
CA ARG A 187 1.45 4.40 -9.39
C ARG A 187 0.42 3.29 -9.20
N LEU A 188 0.89 2.04 -9.23
CA LEU A 188 0.10 0.87 -8.86
C LEU A 188 0.72 0.24 -7.62
N ALA A 189 -0.13 -0.22 -6.72
CA ALA A 189 0.34 -0.99 -5.58
C ALA A 189 -0.61 -2.16 -5.31
N GLY A 190 -0.07 -3.17 -4.65
CA GLY A 190 -0.83 -4.39 -4.44
C GLY A 190 -0.13 -5.40 -3.56
N THR A 191 -0.69 -6.61 -3.59
CA THR A 191 -0.18 -7.73 -2.84
C THR A 191 -0.11 -8.98 -3.70
N HIS A 192 0.85 -9.83 -3.38
CA HIS A 192 0.96 -11.20 -3.84
C HIS A 192 0.77 -12.14 -2.65
N ARG A 193 0.20 -13.30 -2.91
CA ARG A 193 0.13 -14.42 -1.98
C ARG A 193 0.56 -15.68 -2.70
N ASP A 194 1.46 -16.43 -2.09
CA ASP A 194 1.76 -17.79 -2.55
C ASP A 194 0.55 -18.70 -2.27
N ILE A 195 0.02 -19.28 -3.34
CA ILE A 195 -1.12 -20.20 -3.32
C ILE A 195 -0.71 -21.60 -3.81
N SER A 196 0.59 -21.89 -3.89
CA SER A 196 1.13 -23.16 -4.38
C SER A 196 0.62 -24.35 -3.57
N ASP A 197 0.61 -24.26 -2.24
CA ASP A 197 0.05 -25.32 -1.38
C ASP A 197 -1.44 -25.57 -1.65
N ARG A 198 -2.21 -24.49 -1.85
CA ARG A 198 -3.64 -24.59 -2.21
C ARG A 198 -3.80 -25.28 -3.56
N LYS A 199 -2.99 -24.93 -4.56
CA LYS A 199 -3.03 -25.53 -5.90
C LYS A 199 -2.61 -27.01 -5.87
N ASN A 200 -1.58 -27.35 -5.11
CA ASN A 200 -1.12 -28.72 -4.92
C ASN A 200 -2.20 -29.58 -4.23
N ALA A 201 -2.82 -29.07 -3.16
CA ALA A 201 -3.92 -29.76 -2.50
C ALA A 201 -5.14 -29.96 -3.43
N GLN A 202 -5.49 -28.95 -4.23
CA GLN A 202 -6.55 -29.08 -5.24
C GLN A 202 -6.23 -30.14 -6.29
N GLN A 203 -4.99 -30.19 -6.77
CA GLN A 203 -4.54 -31.20 -7.73
C GLN A 203 -4.53 -32.61 -7.12
N GLU A 204 -4.12 -32.75 -5.86
CA GLU A 204 -4.13 -34.04 -5.16
C GLU A 204 -5.56 -34.56 -4.99
N VAL A 205 -6.49 -33.70 -4.56
CA VAL A 205 -7.92 -34.07 -4.45
C VAL A 205 -8.47 -34.49 -5.81
N LEU A 206 -8.17 -33.75 -6.88
CA LEU A 206 -8.58 -34.11 -8.23
C LEU A 206 -7.97 -35.43 -8.69
N PHE A 207 -6.69 -35.66 -8.37
CA PHE A 207 -6.00 -36.90 -8.67
C PHE A 207 -6.69 -38.08 -7.99
N LEU A 208 -6.97 -38.00 -6.69
CA LEU A 208 -7.65 -39.05 -5.92
C LEU A 208 -9.10 -39.28 -6.37
N ALA A 209 -9.79 -38.23 -6.84
CA ALA A 209 -11.14 -38.34 -7.36
C ALA A 209 -11.22 -39.09 -8.71
N LEU A 210 -10.16 -39.01 -9.51
CA LEU A 210 -10.13 -39.52 -10.89
C LEU A 210 -9.22 -40.72 -11.10
N ASN A 211 -8.37 -41.07 -10.14
CA ASN A 211 -7.42 -42.17 -10.25
C ASN A 211 -7.52 -43.11 -9.05
N ASP A 212 -7.13 -44.36 -9.27
CA ASP A 212 -6.99 -45.35 -8.21
C ASP A 212 -5.66 -45.11 -7.46
N PRO A 213 -5.68 -44.99 -6.12
CA PRO A 213 -4.50 -44.59 -5.36
C PRO A 213 -3.39 -45.64 -5.35
N LEU A 214 -3.73 -46.93 -5.55
CA LEU A 214 -2.80 -48.06 -5.54
C LEU A 214 -2.07 -48.19 -6.88
N THR A 215 -2.81 -48.24 -7.98
CA THR A 215 -2.29 -48.47 -9.33
C THR A 215 -1.88 -47.17 -10.04
N LYS A 216 -2.33 -46.01 -9.56
CA LYS A 216 -2.21 -44.70 -10.21
C LYS A 216 -2.91 -44.61 -11.57
N LEU A 217 -3.70 -45.62 -11.93
CA LEU A 217 -4.47 -45.65 -13.17
C LEU A 217 -5.78 -44.88 -13.01
N PRO A 218 -6.39 -44.38 -14.11
CA PRO A 218 -7.69 -43.75 -14.05
C PRO A 218 -8.75 -44.70 -13.47
N ASN A 219 -9.55 -44.20 -12.55
CA ASN A 219 -10.57 -44.99 -11.89
C ASN A 219 -11.85 -45.08 -12.74
N ARG A 220 -12.84 -45.82 -12.23
CA ARG A 220 -14.14 -46.00 -12.91
C ARG A 220 -14.88 -44.68 -13.17
N VAL A 221 -14.73 -43.68 -12.31
CA VAL A 221 -15.39 -42.37 -12.46
C VAL A 221 -14.82 -41.64 -13.67
N TYR A 222 -13.49 -41.55 -13.75
CA TYR A 222 -12.82 -40.97 -14.91
C TYR A 222 -13.17 -41.71 -16.20
N LEU A 223 -13.10 -43.04 -16.19
CA LEU A 223 -13.42 -43.87 -17.35
C LEU A 223 -14.84 -43.59 -17.87
N LYS A 224 -15.82 -43.51 -16.97
CA LYS A 224 -17.20 -43.20 -17.33
C LYS A 224 -17.34 -41.81 -17.96
N GLN A 225 -16.73 -40.79 -17.35
CA GLN A 225 -16.76 -39.42 -17.86
C GLN A 225 -16.15 -39.31 -19.25
N GLU A 226 -15.00 -39.95 -19.46
CA GLU A 226 -14.31 -39.91 -20.75
C GLU A 226 -15.07 -40.70 -21.83
N LEU A 227 -15.70 -41.84 -21.47
CA LEU A 227 -16.58 -42.57 -22.38
C LEU A 227 -17.79 -41.73 -22.80
N GLU A 228 -18.49 -41.09 -21.86
CA GLU A 228 -19.63 -40.22 -22.16
C GLU A 228 -19.22 -39.07 -23.09
N LYS A 229 -18.06 -38.46 -22.82
CA LYS A 229 -17.52 -37.37 -23.64
C LYS A 229 -17.17 -37.83 -25.06
N ARG A 230 -16.55 -39.01 -25.22
CA ARG A 230 -16.13 -39.51 -26.53
C ARG A 230 -17.27 -40.11 -27.34
N LEU A 231 -18.26 -40.73 -26.72
CA LEU A 231 -19.46 -41.23 -27.41
C LEU A 231 -20.20 -40.14 -28.19
N VAL A 232 -20.08 -38.88 -27.75
CA VAL A 232 -20.67 -37.72 -28.46
C VAL A 232 -19.89 -37.37 -29.75
N ASN A 233 -18.57 -37.58 -29.77
CA ASN A 233 -17.70 -37.12 -30.86
C ASN A 233 -17.18 -38.26 -31.76
N GLU A 234 -17.14 -39.49 -31.27
CA GLU A 234 -16.57 -40.66 -31.92
C GLU A 234 -17.58 -41.83 -31.88
N PRO A 235 -18.29 -42.10 -32.99
CA PRO A 235 -19.37 -43.10 -33.01
C PRO A 235 -18.86 -44.56 -32.98
N ALA A 236 -17.56 -44.79 -33.13
CA ALA A 236 -16.95 -46.11 -33.14
C ALA A 236 -15.85 -46.22 -32.08
N LEU A 237 -16.24 -46.63 -30.87
CA LEU A 237 -15.34 -46.95 -29.75
C LEU A 237 -15.33 -48.46 -29.52
N SER A 238 -14.15 -49.02 -29.26
CA SER A 238 -13.99 -50.41 -28.80
C SER A 238 -13.60 -50.41 -27.33
N PHE A 239 -14.25 -51.25 -26.54
CA PHE A 239 -14.00 -51.38 -25.11
C PHE A 239 -13.54 -52.80 -24.79
N ILE A 240 -12.50 -52.92 -23.97
CA ILE A 240 -11.98 -54.22 -23.51
C ILE A 240 -12.03 -54.19 -21.98
N PHE A 241 -12.68 -55.20 -21.40
CA PHE A 241 -12.64 -55.46 -19.97
C PHE A 241 -11.79 -56.71 -19.75
N LEU A 242 -10.73 -56.57 -18.96
CA LEU A 242 -9.82 -57.65 -18.60
C LEU A 242 -9.92 -57.85 -17.09
N ASP A 243 -10.36 -59.02 -16.68
CA ASP A 243 -10.33 -59.44 -15.28
C ASP A 243 -9.09 -60.31 -15.06
N LEU A 244 -8.35 -60.06 -13.98
CA LEU A 244 -7.15 -60.82 -13.67
C LEU A 244 -7.51 -61.94 -12.70
N ASP A 245 -7.53 -63.17 -13.21
CA ASP A 245 -7.77 -64.34 -12.37
C ASP A 245 -6.64 -64.52 -11.34
N SER A 246 -7.00 -64.80 -10.09
CA SER A 246 -6.08 -65.12 -8.97
C SER A 246 -5.28 -63.95 -8.37
N PHE A 247 -5.80 -62.72 -8.42
CA PHE A 247 -5.26 -61.54 -7.71
C PHE A 247 -6.10 -61.15 -6.47
#